data_AF-A0A349YP71-F1
#
_entry.id   AF-A0A349YP71-F1
#
_cell.length_a   1.000
_cell.length_b   1.000
_cell.length_c   1.000
_cell.angle_alpha   90.00
_cell.angle_beta   90.00
_cell.angle_gamma   90.00
#
_symmetry.space_group_name_H-M   'P 1'
#
loop_
_entity.id
_entity.type
_entity.pdbx_description
1 polymer ?
#
loop_
_entity_poly.entity_id
_entity_poly.type
_entity_poly.pdbx_seq_one_letter_code
_entity_poly.pdbx_strand_id
1 'polypeptide(L)'
;MINYTKPYPVIGDLIKNKDYDYVSYRISWKDQDIFAGYFKAENGKIISLDGDSYDLDEEVIRSEEWNNPDKGVSHGLTVVVEGSWV
;
A
#
# COMPACT_ATOMS: atom_id res chain seq x y z
N MET A 1 1.02 2.97 -12.48
CA MET A 1 0.58 1.87 -11.59
C MET A 1 0.70 0.50 -12.27
N ILE A 2 1.31 -0.47 -11.60
CA ILE A 2 1.45 -1.88 -12.02
C ILE A 2 0.15 -2.61 -11.65
N ASN A 3 -0.38 -3.40 -12.58
CA ASN A 3 -1.50 -4.31 -12.33
C ASN A 3 -0.95 -5.72 -12.13
N TYR A 4 -1.39 -6.39 -11.07
CA TYR A 4 -1.02 -7.78 -10.81
C TYR A 4 -2.09 -8.73 -11.34
N THR A 5 -1.68 -9.96 -11.61
CA THR A 5 -2.57 -11.09 -11.90
C THR A 5 -2.36 -12.15 -10.83
N LYS A 6 -3.36 -13.02 -10.62
CA LYS A 6 -3.26 -14.06 -9.60
C LYS A 6 -2.09 -15.04 -9.85
N PRO A 7 -1.41 -15.55 -8.80
CA PRO A 7 -1.59 -15.14 -7.39
C PRO A 7 -1.09 -13.71 -7.17
N TYR A 8 -1.87 -12.91 -6.43
CA TYR A 8 -1.49 -11.53 -6.15
C TYR A 8 -0.34 -11.50 -5.13
N PRO A 9 0.59 -10.53 -5.22
CA PRO A 9 1.51 -10.27 -4.13
C PRO A 9 0.74 -9.76 -2.91
N VAL A 10 1.27 -9.99 -1.71
CA VAL A 10 0.77 -9.37 -0.49
C VAL A 10 1.56 -8.12 -0.15
N ILE A 11 1.05 -7.27 0.76
CA ILE A 11 1.77 -6.05 1.20
C ILE A 11 3.18 -6.38 1.67
N GLY A 12 3.35 -7.45 2.45
CA GLY A 12 4.64 -7.90 2.95
C GLY A 12 5.66 -8.17 1.85
N ASP A 13 5.24 -8.69 0.70
CA ASP A 13 6.13 -8.91 -0.44
C ASP A 13 6.65 -7.62 -1.06
N LEU A 14 5.83 -6.57 -1.06
CA LEU A 14 6.18 -5.28 -1.65
C LEU A 14 7.16 -4.50 -0.75
N ILE A 15 7.06 -4.66 0.56
CA ILE A 15 7.83 -3.86 1.52
C ILE A 15 9.02 -4.61 2.17
N LYS A 16 9.19 -5.92 1.93
CA LYS A 16 10.21 -6.74 2.61
C LYS A 16 11.66 -6.26 2.43
N ASN A 17 11.98 -5.64 1.29
CA ASN A 17 13.35 -5.28 0.92
C ASN A 17 13.54 -3.77 0.71
N LYS A 18 12.51 -2.98 1.01
CA LYS A 18 12.52 -1.54 0.75
C LYS A 18 11.65 -0.81 1.76
N ASP A 19 12.22 0.24 2.32
CA ASP A 19 11.51 1.14 3.21
C ASP A 19 10.75 2.19 2.39
N TYR A 20 9.58 2.55 2.89
CA TYR A 20 8.72 3.58 2.31
C TYR A 20 8.31 4.56 3.39
N ASP A 21 8.59 5.84 3.18
CA ASP A 21 8.21 6.93 4.09
C ASP A 21 6.69 7.05 4.17
N TYR A 22 6.00 6.71 3.08
CA TYR A 22 4.55 6.84 2.96
C TYR A 22 3.99 5.78 2.02
N VAL A 23 3.12 4.92 2.54
CA VAL A 23 2.31 3.98 1.79
C VAL A 23 0.86 4.44 1.82
N SER A 24 0.32 4.89 0.69
CA SER A 24 -1.11 5.18 0.52
C SER A 24 -1.87 3.87 0.34
N TYR A 25 -2.68 3.51 1.33
CA TYR A 25 -3.54 2.33 1.29
C TYR A 25 -4.89 2.68 0.67
N ARG A 26 -5.27 1.95 -0.38
CA ARG A 26 -6.51 2.16 -1.11
C ARG A 26 -7.29 0.88 -1.29
N ILE A 27 -8.61 0.98 -1.22
CA ILE A 27 -9.54 -0.11 -1.48
C ILE A 27 -10.22 0.13 -2.83
N SER A 28 -10.16 -0.86 -3.72
CA SER A 28 -10.86 -0.81 -5.00
C SER A 28 -12.31 -1.26 -4.81
N TRP A 29 -13.26 -0.41 -5.19
CA TRP A 29 -14.69 -0.65 -5.11
C TRP A 29 -15.43 0.01 -6.28
N LYS A 30 -16.22 -0.77 -7.03
CA LYS A 30 -17.02 -0.29 -8.19
C LYS A 30 -16.21 0.63 -9.13
N ASP A 31 -15.02 0.17 -9.53
CA ASP A 31 -14.09 0.88 -10.42
C ASP A 31 -13.52 2.20 -9.84
N GLN A 32 -13.61 2.40 -8.52
CA GLN A 32 -13.00 3.53 -7.82
C GLN A 32 -12.01 3.03 -6.77
N ASP A 33 -10.85 3.71 -6.70
CA ASP A 33 -9.83 3.43 -5.69
C ASP A 33 -9.94 4.47 -4.56
N ILE A 34 -10.60 4.04 -3.49
CA ILE A 34 -10.92 4.88 -2.33
C ILE A 34 -9.75 4.87 -1.37
N PHE A 35 -9.29 6.05 -0.93
CA PHE A 35 -8.30 6.16 0.12
C PHE A 35 -8.86 5.63 1.44
N ALA A 36 -8.15 4.68 2.04
CA ALA A 36 -8.58 3.97 3.24
C ALA A 36 -7.52 3.98 4.35
N GLY A 37 -6.50 4.84 4.22
CA GLY A 37 -5.47 5.03 5.23
C GLY A 37 -4.06 5.09 4.66
N TYR A 38 -3.09 5.20 5.54
CA TYR A 38 -1.68 5.25 5.21
C TYR A 38 -0.76 4.85 6.36
N PHE A 39 0.39 4.30 5.98
CA PHE A 39 1.40 3.83 6.92
C PHE A 39 2.82 4.07 6.39
N LYS A 40 3.82 3.97 7.27
CA LYS A 40 5.24 3.87 6.89
C LYS A 40 5.63 2.39 6.87
N ALA A 41 6.50 2.01 5.94
CA ALA A 41 7.14 0.70 5.95
C ALA A 41 8.62 0.84 6.32
N GLU A 42 9.07 0.07 7.31
CA GLU A 42 10.47 0.05 7.75
C GLU A 42 10.89 -1.37 8.14
N ASN A 43 11.97 -1.87 7.53
CA ASN A 43 12.48 -3.23 7.72
C ASN A 43 11.40 -4.31 7.54
N GLY A 44 10.58 -4.18 6.50
CA GLY A 44 9.49 -5.10 6.20
C GLY A 44 8.32 -5.08 7.19
N LYS A 45 8.26 -4.10 8.10
CA LYS A 45 7.18 -3.92 9.07
C LYS A 45 6.31 -2.73 8.70
N ILE A 46 5.03 -2.84 9.02
CA ILE A 46 4.07 -1.74 8.92
C ILE A 46 4.09 -0.92 10.20
N ILE A 47 4.17 0.41 10.06
CA ILE A 47 4.05 1.39 11.13
C ILE A 47 2.91 2.34 10.75
N SER A 48 1.76 2.20 11.40
CA SER A 48 0.59 3.04 11.15
C SER A 48 0.91 4.52 11.38
N LEU A 49 0.45 5.38 10.45
CA LEU A 49 0.63 6.83 10.55
C LEU A 49 -0.69 7.55 10.88
N ASP A 50 -1.82 6.86 10.79
CA ASP A 50 -3.16 7.37 11.11
C ASP A 50 -3.81 6.71 12.32
N GLY A 51 -3.19 5.67 12.88
CA GLY A 51 -3.72 4.91 14.02
C GLY A 51 -4.53 3.69 13.61
N ASP A 52 -4.72 3.44 12.31
CA ASP A 52 -5.39 2.24 11.80
C ASP A 52 -4.45 1.03 11.80
N SER A 53 -5.03 -0.16 11.63
CA SER A 53 -4.30 -1.43 11.55
C SER A 53 -4.32 -1.97 10.13
N TYR A 54 -3.18 -2.52 9.69
CA TYR A 54 -3.00 -3.07 8.35
C TYR A 54 -2.33 -4.44 8.46
N ASP A 55 -2.64 -5.33 7.54
CA ASP A 55 -2.07 -6.68 7.49
C ASP A 55 -0.97 -6.77 6.42
N LEU A 56 0.09 -7.51 6.73
CA LEU A 56 1.13 -7.85 5.76
C LEU A 56 0.62 -8.85 4.70
N ASP A 57 -0.37 -9.66 5.05
CA ASP A 57 -0.91 -10.72 4.20
C ASP A 57 -2.04 -10.24 3.26
N GLU A 58 -2.36 -8.93 3.28
CA GLU A 58 -3.39 -8.35 2.42
C GLU A 58 -2.96 -8.39 0.93
N GLU A 59 -3.80 -8.97 0.08
CA GLU A 59 -3.54 -9.11 -1.37
C GLU A 59 -3.61 -7.76 -2.09
N VAL A 60 -2.57 -7.44 -2.85
CA VAL A 60 -2.43 -6.19 -3.60
C VAL A 60 -2.72 -6.44 -5.08
N ILE A 61 -3.79 -5.85 -5.59
CA ILE A 61 -4.18 -5.96 -7.00
C ILE A 61 -3.42 -4.97 -7.89
N ARG A 62 -3.00 -3.83 -7.34
CA ARG A 62 -2.21 -2.81 -8.05
C ARG A 62 -1.27 -2.05 -7.12
N SER A 63 -0.13 -1.61 -7.63
CA SER A 63 0.79 -0.75 -6.89
C SER A 63 1.48 0.30 -7.75
N GLU A 64 1.94 1.38 -7.14
CA GLU A 64 2.74 2.40 -7.80
C GLU A 64 3.74 3.02 -6.85
N GLU A 65 5.02 3.00 -7.21
CA GLU A 65 6.02 3.78 -6.51
C GLU A 65 6.03 5.23 -7.00
N TRP A 66 6.30 6.16 -6.09
CA TRP A 66 6.37 7.58 -6.37
C TRP A 66 7.28 8.30 -5.36
N ASN A 67 7.52 9.58 -5.58
CA ASN A 67 8.15 10.47 -4.60
C ASN A 67 7.44 11.83 -4.61
N ASN A 68 7.54 12.56 -3.50
CA ASN A 68 7.06 13.92 -3.38
C ASN A 68 7.95 14.70 -2.40
N PRO A 69 9.11 15.20 -2.87
CA PRO A 69 10.07 15.89 -2.02
C PRO A 69 9.50 17.13 -1.32
N ASP A 70 8.59 17.87 -1.97
CA ASP A 70 7.96 19.07 -1.40
C ASP A 70 7.10 18.75 -0.16
N LYS A 71 6.62 17.51 -0.06
CA LYS A 71 5.88 17.00 1.10
C LYS A 71 6.73 16.12 2.02
N GLY A 72 8.05 16.05 1.80
CA GLY A 72 8.97 15.26 2.59
C GLY A 72 8.89 13.75 2.35
N VAL A 73 8.33 13.29 1.22
CA VAL A 73 8.24 11.86 0.88
C VAL A 73 9.30 11.52 -0.16
N SER A 74 10.33 10.77 0.25
CA SER A 74 11.41 10.33 -0.65
C SER A 74 11.07 9.00 -1.32
N HIS A 75 10.42 8.11 -0.56
CA HIS A 75 9.96 6.79 -1.02
C HIS A 75 8.48 6.61 -0.72
N GLY A 76 7.66 6.93 -1.72
CA GLY A 76 6.21 6.73 -1.68
C GLY A 76 5.80 5.44 -2.38
N LEU A 77 4.76 4.80 -1.84
CA LEU A 77 4.09 3.67 -2.46
C LEU A 77 2.57 3.91 -2.40
N THR A 78 1.86 3.58 -3.46
CA THR A 78 0.41 3.39 -3.42
C THR A 78 0.16 1.91 -3.56
N VAL A 79 -0.65 1.33 -2.66
CA VAL A 79 -1.15 -0.04 -2.76
C VAL A 79 -2.66 0.01 -2.90
N VAL A 80 -3.20 -0.80 -3.81
CA VAL A 80 -4.63 -0.97 -4.01
C VAL A 80 -4.97 -2.42 -3.73
N VAL A 81 -5.91 -2.64 -2.82
CA VAL A 81 -6.44 -3.95 -2.43
C VAL A 81 -7.87 -4.12 -2.93
N GLU A 82 -8.35 -5.35 -3.03
CA GLU A 82 -9.73 -5.64 -3.46
C GLU A 82 -10.70 -5.46 -2.28
N GLY A 83 -11.69 -4.57 -2.43
CA GLY A 83 -12.74 -4.38 -1.43
C GLY A 83 -13.68 -5.58 -1.36
N SER A 84 -13.40 -6.51 -0.46
CA SER A 84 -14.25 -7.69 -0.22
C SER A 84 -15.12 -7.46 1.01
N TRP A 85 -16.34 -6.96 0.82
CA TRP A 85 -17.36 -6.97 1.88
C TRP A 85 -18.27 -8.18 1.70
N VAL A 86 -18.30 -9.07 2.70
CA VAL A 86 -19.31 -10.13 2.85
C VAL A 86 -20.64 -9.56 3.34
#